data_AF-A0A0C3HUM4-F1
#
_entry.id   AF-A0A0C3HUM4-F1
#
_cell.length_a   1.000
_cell.length_b   1.000
_cell.length_c   1.000
_cell.angle_alpha   90.00
_cell.angle_beta   90.00
_cell.angle_gamma   90.00
#
_symmetry.space_group_name_H-M   'P 1'
#
loop_
_entity.id
_entity.type
_entity.pdbx_description
1 polymer ?
#
loop_
_entity_poly.entity_id
_entity_poly.type
_entity_poly.pdbx_seq_one_letter_code
_entity_poly.pdbx_strand_id
1 'polypeptide(L)'
;MSTTKDQPTDARARLKAHFAGADLAANPSKWDDLWREGFAPWDRGFPNPALVDLLSERGDLFPEKEGRIKALVPGCGKGYDVLLLSSWGYDAYGLDVSEKALEGARQTEKDSEGQVIYKTKDGVQKGSVTWLSGDFFKNEFLKDVDGEPNFDLIYDYTFLSALPPSMRPAWSNRFRELLAPEGRIVCLEFPTYKEPSTGGPPWALPPKIYMAHLPRPGKELPYTEDGELKESEIGEPSENGLRRIEHFQPKRTHEIGYSEDGKVTDWISVWAHPK
;
A
#
# COMPACT_ATOMS: atom_id res chain seq x y z
N MET A 1 14.89 22.92 21.32
CA MET A 1 14.46 22.99 19.91
C MET A 1 15.58 22.39 19.08
N SER A 2 15.43 21.13 18.67
CA SER A 2 16.34 20.48 17.71
C SER A 2 15.45 19.86 16.65
N THR A 3 15.13 20.64 15.63
CA THR A 3 14.55 20.13 14.39
C THR A 3 15.70 19.56 13.57
N THR A 4 16.04 18.30 13.79
CA THR A 4 16.88 17.53 12.87
C THR A 4 16.11 17.44 11.57
N LYS A 5 16.42 18.32 10.61
CA LYS A 5 15.81 18.31 9.28
C LYS A 5 16.09 16.94 8.64
N ASP A 6 15.04 16.22 8.26
CA ASP A 6 15.10 14.96 7.52
C ASP A 6 15.90 15.12 6.21
N GLN A 7 17.20 14.81 6.26
CA GLN A 7 18.09 14.88 5.11
C GLN A 7 17.91 13.64 4.22
N PRO A 8 17.92 13.80 2.87
CA PRO A 8 17.81 12.65 1.99
C PRO A 8 18.97 11.67 2.18
N THR A 9 18.65 10.39 2.39
CA THR A 9 19.62 9.31 2.18
C THR A 9 20.07 9.28 0.70
N ASP A 10 21.24 8.73 0.40
CA ASP A 10 21.73 8.57 -0.98
C ASP A 10 20.70 7.84 -1.86
N ALA A 11 20.02 6.85 -1.30
CA ALA A 11 18.94 6.13 -1.96
C ALA A 11 17.76 7.04 -2.33
N ARG A 12 17.33 7.93 -1.43
CA ARG A 12 16.25 8.89 -1.67
C ARG A 12 16.64 9.94 -2.72
N ALA A 13 17.89 10.40 -2.68
CA ALA A 13 18.42 11.32 -3.68
C ALA A 13 18.41 10.68 -5.08
N ARG A 14 18.85 9.42 -5.21
CA ARG A 14 18.80 8.66 -6.46
C ARG A 14 17.36 8.48 -6.95
N LEU A 15 16.43 8.09 -6.08
CA LEU A 15 15.01 7.97 -6.43
C LEU A 15 14.44 9.28 -6.96
N LYS A 16 14.64 10.39 -6.23
CA LYS A 16 14.16 11.70 -6.63
C LYS A 16 14.71 12.12 -7.99
N ALA A 17 16.01 11.90 -8.23
CA ALA A 17 16.64 12.18 -9.52
C ALA A 17 16.08 11.29 -10.64
N HIS A 18 15.85 10.01 -10.38
CA HIS A 18 15.32 9.06 -11.36
C HIS A 18 13.93 9.44 -11.87
N PHE A 19 13.06 9.97 -11.01
CA PHE A 19 11.71 10.40 -11.38
C PHE A 19 11.59 11.87 -11.75
N ALA A 20 12.66 12.67 -11.62
CA ALA A 20 12.61 14.10 -11.91
C ALA A 20 12.28 14.38 -13.39
N GLY A 21 11.26 15.22 -13.63
CA GLY A 21 10.86 15.64 -14.98
C GLY A 21 10.25 14.53 -15.85
N ALA A 22 9.99 13.35 -15.29
CA ALA A 22 9.35 12.25 -16.01
C ALA A 22 7.86 12.54 -16.24
N ASP A 23 7.34 12.17 -17.41
CA ASP A 23 5.90 12.06 -17.62
C ASP A 23 5.34 10.91 -16.77
N LEU A 24 4.12 11.08 -16.24
CA LEU A 24 3.41 10.05 -15.48
C LEU A 24 3.26 8.76 -16.27
N ALA A 25 3.10 8.86 -17.60
CA ALA A 25 3.03 7.71 -18.49
C ALA A 25 4.32 6.85 -18.50
N ALA A 26 5.47 7.43 -18.12
CA ALA A 26 6.75 6.73 -18.01
C ALA A 26 7.01 6.14 -16.62
N ASN A 27 6.15 6.40 -15.63
CA ASN A 27 6.33 5.88 -14.26
C ASN A 27 6.45 4.34 -14.23
N PRO A 28 5.61 3.55 -14.94
CA PRO A 28 5.72 2.09 -14.91
C PRO A 28 7.08 1.56 -15.34
N SER A 29 7.62 2.04 -16.48
CA SER A 29 8.93 1.61 -16.97
C SER A 29 10.06 2.06 -16.04
N LYS A 30 9.96 3.25 -15.45
CA LYS A 30 10.96 3.74 -14.48
C LYS A 30 11.02 2.88 -13.22
N TRP A 31 9.90 2.35 -12.73
CA TRP A 31 9.91 1.38 -11.63
C TRP A 31 10.55 0.05 -12.06
N ASP A 32 10.26 -0.44 -13.26
CA ASP A 32 10.89 -1.66 -13.79
C ASP A 32 12.41 -1.52 -13.94
N ASP A 33 12.90 -0.36 -14.40
CA ASP A 33 14.33 -0.07 -14.51
C ASP A 33 15.05 -0.25 -13.16
N LEU A 34 14.49 0.29 -12.07
CA LEU A 34 15.10 0.18 -10.73
C LEU A 34 15.19 -1.28 -10.27
N TRP A 35 14.16 -2.08 -10.54
CA TRP A 35 14.19 -3.52 -10.26
C TRP A 35 15.22 -4.26 -11.10
N ARG A 36 15.36 -3.93 -12.39
CA ARG A 36 16.39 -4.52 -13.28
C ARG A 36 17.80 -4.16 -12.86
N GLU A 37 18.00 -2.95 -12.36
CA GLU A 37 19.27 -2.48 -11.80
C GLU A 37 19.57 -3.09 -10.42
N GLY A 38 18.64 -3.83 -9.82
CA GLY A 38 18.76 -4.36 -8.46
C GLY A 38 18.72 -3.28 -7.38
N PHE A 39 18.24 -2.09 -7.69
CA PHE A 39 18.12 -0.98 -6.75
C PHE A 39 16.71 -0.92 -6.16
N ALA A 40 16.52 -1.59 -5.02
CA ALA A 40 15.23 -1.66 -4.32
C ALA A 40 15.35 -1.32 -2.81
N PRO A 41 15.71 -0.08 -2.43
CA PRO A 41 15.89 0.33 -1.02
C PRO A 41 14.60 0.27 -0.18
N TRP A 42 13.44 0.11 -0.82
CA TRP A 42 12.15 -0.10 -0.15
C TRP A 42 11.89 -1.56 0.23
N ASP A 43 12.57 -2.51 -0.41
CA ASP A 43 12.43 -3.94 -0.16
C ASP A 43 13.03 -4.31 1.20
N ARG A 44 12.25 -4.98 2.04
CA ARG A 44 12.63 -5.37 3.41
C ARG A 44 12.92 -6.84 3.59
N GLY A 45 12.63 -7.68 2.58
CA GLY A 45 12.90 -9.11 2.64
C GLY A 45 11.90 -9.97 3.43
N PHE A 46 10.89 -9.38 4.06
CA PHE A 46 9.86 -10.08 4.85
C PHE A 46 8.58 -9.21 4.95
N PRO A 47 7.42 -9.77 5.31
CA PRO A 47 6.17 -9.01 5.40
C PRO A 47 6.20 -8.04 6.57
N ASN A 48 5.43 -6.95 6.47
CA ASN A 48 5.45 -5.96 7.53
C ASN A 48 4.91 -6.54 8.86
N PRO A 49 5.65 -6.44 9.98
CA PRO A 49 5.19 -6.91 11.29
C PRO A 49 3.83 -6.34 11.71
N ALA A 50 3.50 -5.12 11.28
CA ALA A 50 2.21 -4.49 11.56
C ALA A 50 1.04 -5.28 10.95
N LEU A 51 1.21 -5.84 9.74
CA LEU A 51 0.19 -6.66 9.10
C LEU A 51 0.05 -8.03 9.80
N VAL A 52 1.18 -8.62 10.25
CA VAL A 52 1.17 -9.86 11.03
C VAL A 52 0.36 -9.70 12.32
N ASP A 53 0.60 -8.60 13.05
CA ASP A 53 -0.10 -8.32 14.31
C ASP A 53 -1.58 -8.00 14.05
N LEU A 54 -1.89 -7.24 13.00
CA LEU A 54 -3.25 -6.93 12.60
C LEU A 54 -4.07 -8.20 12.31
N LEU A 55 -3.55 -9.10 11.47
CA LEU A 55 -4.22 -10.36 11.13
C LEU A 55 -4.40 -11.26 12.36
N SER A 56 -3.46 -11.24 13.31
CA SER A 56 -3.48 -12.11 14.48
C SER A 56 -4.31 -11.62 15.66
N GLU A 57 -4.45 -10.32 15.82
CA GLU A 57 -5.06 -9.72 17.01
C GLU A 57 -6.36 -8.97 16.70
N ARG A 58 -6.59 -8.57 15.44
CA ARG A 58 -7.69 -7.70 15.03
C ARG A 58 -8.58 -8.32 13.96
N GLY A 59 -8.96 -9.58 14.15
CA GLY A 59 -9.92 -10.28 13.29
C GLY A 59 -11.25 -9.54 13.13
N ASP A 60 -11.64 -8.75 14.13
CA ASP A 60 -12.84 -7.88 14.14
C ASP A 60 -12.85 -6.81 13.02
N LEU A 61 -11.69 -6.50 12.44
CA LEU A 61 -11.55 -5.47 11.43
C LEU A 61 -11.65 -5.98 9.99
N PHE A 62 -11.68 -7.30 9.80
CA PHE A 62 -11.75 -7.94 8.50
C PHE A 62 -13.19 -8.37 8.18
N PRO A 63 -13.55 -8.51 6.90
CA PRO A 63 -14.90 -8.95 6.53
C PRO A 63 -15.13 -10.39 6.99
N GLU A 64 -16.27 -10.63 7.62
CA GLU A 64 -16.79 -11.99 7.84
C GLU A 64 -17.64 -12.38 6.64
N LYS A 65 -17.19 -13.40 5.89
CA LYS A 65 -17.87 -13.87 4.69
C LYS A 65 -17.71 -15.37 4.55
N GLU A 66 -18.78 -16.02 4.09
CA GLU A 66 -18.70 -17.43 3.69
C GLU A 66 -17.92 -17.58 2.39
N GLY A 67 -16.98 -18.53 2.37
CA GLY A 67 -16.13 -18.81 1.22
C GLY A 67 -14.80 -18.07 1.23
N ARG A 68 -14.14 -18.02 0.07
CA ARG A 68 -12.82 -17.42 -0.08
C ARG A 68 -12.90 -15.90 -0.10
N ILE A 69 -12.04 -15.26 0.68
CA ILE A 69 -11.87 -13.81 0.77
C ILE A 69 -10.72 -13.41 -0.16
N LYS A 70 -10.96 -12.50 -1.10
CA LYS A 70 -9.93 -12.04 -2.04
C LYS A 70 -9.19 -10.84 -1.48
N ALA A 71 -7.86 -10.89 -1.50
CA ALA A 71 -7.01 -9.78 -1.05
C ALA A 71 -6.14 -9.25 -2.19
N LEU A 72 -6.10 -7.94 -2.40
CA LEU A 72 -5.20 -7.27 -3.34
C LEU A 72 -4.10 -6.51 -2.62
N VAL A 73 -2.85 -6.69 -3.07
CA VAL A 73 -1.71 -5.85 -2.70
C VAL A 73 -1.20 -5.15 -3.97
N PRO A 74 -1.55 -3.86 -4.20
CA PRO A 74 -1.04 -3.11 -5.33
C PRO A 74 0.41 -2.65 -5.09
N GLY A 75 1.23 -2.67 -6.14
CA GLY A 75 2.66 -2.40 -6.04
C GLY A 75 3.37 -3.41 -5.14
N CYS A 76 3.07 -4.71 -5.31
CA CYS A 76 3.48 -5.74 -4.36
C CYS A 76 4.99 -5.98 -4.29
N GLY A 77 5.77 -5.51 -5.27
CA GLY A 77 7.19 -5.80 -5.37
C GLY A 77 7.44 -7.31 -5.38
N LYS A 78 8.31 -7.79 -4.48
CA LYS A 78 8.57 -9.23 -4.28
C LYS A 78 7.51 -9.97 -3.47
N GLY A 79 6.40 -9.31 -3.10
CA GLY A 79 5.18 -10.01 -2.69
C GLY A 79 5.17 -10.63 -1.29
N TYR A 80 6.04 -10.21 -0.37
CA TYR A 80 6.09 -10.75 0.99
C TYR A 80 4.72 -10.68 1.71
N ASP A 81 4.04 -9.54 1.63
CA ASP A 81 2.72 -9.35 2.25
C ASP A 81 1.62 -10.17 1.55
N VAL A 82 1.77 -10.45 0.25
CA VAL A 82 0.84 -11.34 -0.52
C VAL A 82 0.94 -12.76 0.00
N LEU A 83 2.17 -13.26 0.20
CA LEU A 83 2.42 -14.59 0.76
C LEU A 83 1.91 -14.71 2.20
N LEU A 84 2.06 -13.63 2.99
CA LEU A 84 1.47 -13.56 4.32
C LEU A 84 -0.05 -13.73 4.21
N LEU A 85 -0.74 -12.89 3.43
CA LEU A 85 -2.20 -12.98 3.26
C LEU A 85 -2.66 -14.38 2.80
N SER A 86 -1.97 -15.00 1.84
CA SER A 86 -2.24 -16.39 1.43
C SER A 86 -2.12 -17.38 2.59
N SER A 87 -1.09 -17.25 3.45
CA SER A 87 -0.93 -18.11 4.62
C SER A 87 -2.05 -17.93 5.66
N TRP A 88 -2.75 -16.80 5.64
CA TRP A 88 -3.94 -16.53 6.45
C TRP A 88 -5.27 -16.94 5.79
N GLY A 89 -5.21 -17.58 4.62
CA GLY A 89 -6.35 -18.18 3.95
C GLY A 89 -7.04 -17.32 2.89
N TYR A 90 -6.52 -16.10 2.64
CA TYR A 90 -7.00 -15.23 1.58
C TYR A 90 -6.51 -15.72 0.22
N ASP A 91 -7.38 -15.69 -0.79
CA ASP A 91 -6.92 -15.81 -2.17
C ASP A 91 -6.28 -14.47 -2.55
N ALA A 92 -4.94 -14.47 -2.56
CA ALA A 92 -4.13 -13.27 -2.53
C ALA A 92 -3.60 -12.91 -3.92
N TYR A 93 -3.80 -11.67 -4.33
CA TYR A 93 -3.40 -11.12 -5.61
C TYR A 93 -2.32 -10.06 -5.40
N GLY A 94 -1.13 -10.31 -5.92
CA GLY A 94 -0.04 -9.33 -5.96
C GLY A 94 0.01 -8.67 -7.32
N LEU A 95 -0.22 -7.35 -7.38
CA LEU A 95 -0.17 -6.58 -8.62
C LEU A 95 1.09 -5.72 -8.66
N ASP A 96 1.87 -5.82 -9.74
CA ASP A 96 2.98 -4.91 -9.99
C ASP A 96 3.12 -4.60 -11.49
N VAL A 97 3.67 -3.43 -11.80
CA VAL A 97 3.98 -3.01 -13.18
C VAL A 97 5.30 -3.61 -13.68
N SER A 98 6.19 -3.98 -12.75
CA SER A 98 7.50 -4.50 -13.07
C SER A 98 7.47 -6.03 -13.17
N GLU A 99 7.67 -6.55 -14.37
CA GLU A 99 7.92 -7.99 -14.55
C GLU A 99 9.12 -8.46 -13.74
N LYS A 100 10.15 -7.61 -13.60
CA LYS A 100 11.32 -7.96 -12.81
C LYS A 100 11.01 -8.11 -11.32
N ALA A 101 10.11 -7.28 -10.78
CA ALA A 101 9.60 -7.45 -9.42
C ALA A 101 8.84 -8.77 -9.28
N LEU A 102 7.96 -9.10 -10.24
CA LEU A 102 7.16 -10.32 -10.22
C LEU A 102 7.99 -11.59 -10.41
N GLU A 103 9.08 -11.57 -11.19
CA GLU A 103 10.09 -12.63 -11.19
C GLU A 103 10.65 -12.85 -9.77
N GLY A 104 11.00 -11.76 -9.08
CA GLY A 104 11.45 -11.79 -7.70
C GLY A 104 10.37 -12.28 -6.73
N ALA A 105 9.10 -11.98 -6.98
CA ALA A 105 7.98 -12.46 -6.18
C ALA A 105 7.80 -13.96 -6.30
N ARG A 106 7.85 -14.51 -7.53
CA ARG A 106 7.80 -15.95 -7.77
C ARG A 106 9.00 -16.69 -7.16
N GLN A 107 10.18 -16.07 -7.12
CA GLN A 107 11.33 -16.65 -6.42
C GLN A 107 11.13 -16.63 -4.90
N THR A 108 10.66 -15.50 -4.36
CA THR A 108 10.34 -15.34 -2.95
C THR A 108 9.31 -16.37 -2.49
N GLU A 109 8.28 -16.64 -3.30
CA GLU A 109 7.27 -17.66 -3.04
C GLU A 109 7.90 -19.04 -2.82
N LYS A 110 8.83 -19.46 -3.68
CA LYS A 110 9.56 -20.73 -3.55
C LYS A 110 10.44 -20.74 -2.30
N ASP A 111 11.17 -19.65 -2.05
CA ASP A 111 12.09 -19.53 -0.92
C ASP A 111 11.35 -19.45 0.42
N SER A 112 10.07 -19.07 0.40
CA SER A 112 9.21 -18.94 1.58
C SER A 112 8.72 -20.29 2.13
N GLU A 113 8.86 -21.37 1.37
CA GLU A 113 8.40 -22.70 1.78
C GLU A 113 9.06 -23.14 3.10
N GLY A 114 8.23 -23.53 4.07
CA GLY A 114 8.68 -23.98 5.38
C GLY A 114 9.08 -22.87 6.37
N GLN A 115 9.10 -21.60 5.96
CA GLN A 115 9.36 -20.51 6.89
C GLN A 115 8.18 -20.30 7.84
N VAL A 116 8.49 -20.09 9.13
CA VAL A 116 7.48 -19.99 10.20
C VAL A 116 6.49 -18.84 9.97
N ILE A 117 6.95 -17.71 9.41
CA ILE A 117 6.11 -16.52 9.20
C ILE A 117 5.00 -16.72 8.16
N TYR A 118 5.16 -17.69 7.25
CA TYR A 118 4.16 -18.05 6.23
C TYR A 118 3.49 -19.39 6.53
N LYS A 119 3.62 -19.90 7.76
CA LYS A 119 2.94 -21.12 8.19
C LYS A 119 1.45 -20.83 8.37
N THR A 120 0.63 -21.51 7.59
CA THR A 120 -0.83 -21.48 7.76
C THR A 120 -1.23 -22.03 9.13
N LYS A 121 -2.17 -21.34 9.80
CA LYS A 121 -2.70 -21.74 11.10
C LYS A 121 -3.53 -23.02 11.01
N ASP A 122 -3.56 -23.78 12.10
CA ASP A 122 -4.40 -24.98 12.21
C ASP A 122 -5.88 -24.62 11.99
N GLY A 123 -6.57 -25.40 11.16
CA GLY A 123 -7.97 -25.16 10.80
C GLY A 123 -8.18 -24.09 9.71
N VAL A 124 -7.12 -23.43 9.23
CA VAL A 124 -7.18 -22.52 8.08
C VAL A 124 -6.66 -23.23 6.84
N GLN A 125 -7.38 -23.15 5.73
CA GLN A 125 -6.87 -23.60 4.44
C GLN A 125 -6.06 -22.47 3.79
N LYS A 126 -4.80 -22.73 3.45
CA LYS A 126 -3.95 -21.76 2.72
C LYS A 126 -4.68 -21.28 1.46
N GLY A 127 -4.67 -19.96 1.23
CA GLY A 127 -5.27 -19.35 0.04
C GLY A 127 -4.36 -19.42 -1.17
N SER A 128 -4.92 -19.19 -2.36
CA SER A 128 -4.13 -19.11 -3.58
C SER A 128 -3.24 -17.85 -3.62
N VAL A 129 -2.23 -17.86 -4.48
CA VAL A 129 -1.40 -16.69 -4.79
C VAL A 129 -1.46 -16.50 -6.31
N THR A 130 -1.83 -15.29 -6.74
CA THR A 130 -1.85 -14.90 -8.15
C THR A 130 -1.03 -13.63 -8.35
N TRP A 131 0.00 -13.73 -9.18
CA TRP A 131 0.86 -12.60 -9.54
C TRP A 131 0.35 -11.95 -10.82
N LEU A 132 -0.13 -10.72 -10.70
CA LEU A 132 -0.73 -9.93 -11.77
C LEU A 132 0.29 -8.91 -12.29
N SER A 133 0.57 -8.97 -13.59
CA SER A 133 1.34 -7.94 -14.28
C SER A 133 0.40 -6.89 -14.85
N GLY A 134 0.53 -5.65 -14.42
CA GLY A 134 -0.32 -4.59 -14.92
C GLY A 134 -0.25 -3.28 -14.16
N ASP A 135 -0.88 -2.28 -14.76
CA ASP A 135 -1.04 -0.96 -14.19
C ASP A 135 -2.31 -0.91 -13.32
N PHE A 136 -2.15 -0.59 -12.03
CA PHE A 136 -3.26 -0.46 -11.06
C PHE A 136 -4.35 0.51 -11.52
N PHE A 137 -4.00 1.51 -12.31
CA PHE A 137 -4.93 2.53 -12.82
C PHE A 137 -5.69 2.08 -14.06
N LYS A 138 -5.45 0.85 -14.54
CA LYS A 138 -6.14 0.27 -15.69
C LYS A 138 -6.84 -1.04 -15.33
N ASN A 139 -7.60 -1.60 -16.27
CA ASN A 139 -8.47 -2.75 -16.02
C ASN A 139 -7.94 -4.06 -16.63
N GLU A 140 -6.87 -4.03 -17.41
CA GLU A 140 -6.38 -5.20 -18.15
C GLU A 140 -5.98 -6.35 -17.23
N PHE A 141 -5.50 -6.06 -16.02
CA PHE A 141 -5.13 -7.08 -15.04
C PHE A 141 -6.35 -7.80 -14.45
N LEU A 142 -7.55 -7.19 -14.49
CA LEU A 142 -8.76 -7.75 -13.89
C LEU A 142 -9.26 -9.01 -14.60
N LYS A 143 -8.85 -9.22 -15.86
CA LYS A 143 -9.20 -10.44 -16.62
C LYS A 143 -8.59 -11.70 -16.01
N ASP A 144 -7.51 -11.54 -15.23
CA ASP A 144 -6.76 -12.62 -14.60
C ASP A 144 -7.15 -12.77 -13.11
N VAL A 145 -8.22 -12.09 -12.68
CA VAL A 145 -8.82 -12.22 -11.35
C VAL A 145 -9.99 -13.19 -11.42
N ASP A 146 -10.03 -14.16 -10.52
CA ASP A 146 -11.09 -15.16 -10.50
C ASP A 146 -12.43 -14.56 -10.00
N GLY A 147 -13.49 -14.79 -10.77
CA GLY A 147 -14.84 -14.34 -10.47
C GLY A 147 -15.03 -12.83 -10.62
N GLU A 148 -15.86 -12.22 -9.76
CA GLU A 148 -16.09 -10.78 -9.79
C GLU A 148 -14.79 -10.01 -9.48
N PRO A 149 -14.44 -8.96 -10.24
CA PRO A 149 -13.16 -8.25 -10.15
C PRO A 149 -13.09 -7.27 -8.96
N ASN A 150 -13.72 -7.62 -7.84
CA ASN A 150 -13.70 -6.89 -6.59
C ASN A 150 -12.97 -7.68 -5.49
N PHE A 151 -12.32 -6.95 -4.60
CA PHE A 151 -11.52 -7.51 -3.53
C PHE A 151 -12.16 -7.22 -2.18
N ASP A 152 -12.22 -8.24 -1.35
CA ASP A 152 -12.75 -8.15 0.02
C ASP A 152 -11.72 -7.47 0.95
N LEU A 153 -10.43 -7.50 0.60
CA LEU A 153 -9.36 -6.77 1.26
C LEU A 153 -8.46 -6.09 0.23
N ILE A 154 -8.10 -4.81 0.44
CA ILE A 154 -7.03 -4.14 -0.30
C ILE A 154 -6.02 -3.61 0.72
N TYR A 155 -4.76 -4.02 0.61
CA TYR A 155 -3.70 -3.62 1.53
C TYR A 155 -2.71 -2.66 0.85
N ASP A 156 -2.69 -1.39 1.29
CA ASP A 156 -1.74 -0.37 0.82
C ASP A 156 -0.60 -0.22 1.82
N TYR A 157 0.60 -0.61 1.41
CA TYR A 157 1.83 -0.27 2.11
C TYR A 157 2.93 0.04 1.11
N THR A 158 3.55 1.22 1.25
CA THR A 158 4.54 1.78 0.31
C THR A 158 4.06 2.00 -1.13
N PHE A 159 2.79 1.70 -1.46
CA PHE A 159 2.23 1.95 -2.79
C PHE A 159 1.84 3.41 -2.98
N LEU A 160 0.93 3.97 -2.17
CA LEU A 160 0.57 5.39 -2.31
C LEU A 160 1.78 6.32 -2.21
N SER A 161 2.75 5.98 -1.35
CA SER A 161 3.95 6.78 -1.14
C SER A 161 4.86 6.82 -2.37
N ALA A 162 4.76 5.82 -3.25
CA ALA A 162 5.50 5.75 -4.50
C ALA A 162 4.88 6.65 -5.59
N LEU A 163 3.63 7.06 -5.42
CA LEU A 163 2.89 7.84 -6.42
C LEU A 163 3.04 9.35 -6.20
N PRO A 164 3.23 10.15 -7.27
CA PRO A 164 3.21 11.59 -7.16
C PRO A 164 1.84 12.11 -6.67
N PRO A 165 1.79 13.25 -5.96
CA PRO A 165 0.55 13.79 -5.40
C PRO A 165 -0.61 13.94 -6.39
N SER A 166 -0.32 14.23 -7.66
CA SER A 166 -1.32 14.33 -8.74
C SER A 166 -2.07 13.03 -9.03
N MET A 167 -1.56 11.88 -8.58
CA MET A 167 -2.23 10.58 -8.76
C MET A 167 -3.10 10.17 -7.56
N ARG A 168 -3.09 10.92 -6.45
CA ARG A 168 -3.89 10.61 -5.25
C ARG A 168 -5.41 10.56 -5.50
N PRO A 169 -6.00 11.44 -6.34
CA PRO A 169 -7.41 11.33 -6.70
C PRO A 169 -7.71 10.02 -7.44
N ALA A 170 -6.90 9.68 -8.46
CA ALA A 170 -7.05 8.43 -9.19
C ALA A 170 -6.87 7.20 -8.28
N TRP A 171 -5.90 7.25 -7.36
CA TRP A 171 -5.64 6.18 -6.39
C TRP A 171 -6.86 5.95 -5.49
N SER A 172 -7.40 7.00 -4.88
CA SER A 172 -8.57 6.86 -3.99
C SER A 172 -9.81 6.37 -4.73
N ASN A 173 -10.00 6.81 -5.98
CA ASN A 173 -11.07 6.31 -6.83
C ASN A 173 -10.91 4.81 -7.12
N ARG A 174 -9.72 4.37 -7.53
CA ARG A 174 -9.45 2.95 -7.82
C ARG A 174 -9.63 2.07 -6.59
N PHE A 175 -9.19 2.50 -5.42
CA PHE A 175 -9.43 1.78 -4.17
C PHE A 175 -10.93 1.61 -3.91
N ARG A 176 -11.73 2.66 -4.09
CA ARG A 176 -13.20 2.58 -3.95
C ARG A 176 -13.86 1.70 -5.01
N GLU A 177 -13.38 1.73 -6.25
CA GLU A 177 -13.95 0.94 -7.36
C GLU A 177 -13.69 -0.56 -7.18
N LEU A 178 -12.48 -0.92 -6.78
CA LEU A 178 -12.04 -2.30 -6.64
C LEU A 178 -12.52 -2.95 -5.33
N LEU A 179 -12.91 -2.16 -4.32
CA LEU A 179 -13.38 -2.68 -3.04
C LEU A 179 -14.77 -3.33 -3.18
N ALA A 180 -14.89 -4.59 -2.76
CA ALA A 180 -16.16 -5.28 -2.65
C ALA A 180 -17.12 -4.56 -1.66
N PRO A 181 -18.45 -4.74 -1.75
CA PRO A 181 -19.41 -4.00 -0.92
C PRO A 181 -19.13 -4.05 0.59
N GLU A 182 -18.78 -5.23 1.10
CA GLU A 182 -18.41 -5.44 2.52
C GLU A 182 -16.90 -5.42 2.76
N GLY A 183 -16.12 -5.03 1.76
CA GLY A 183 -14.67 -5.10 1.80
C GLY A 183 -14.03 -4.14 2.79
N ARG A 184 -12.72 -4.34 3.02
CA ARG A 184 -11.88 -3.49 3.86
C ARG A 184 -10.66 -3.02 3.09
N ILE A 185 -10.33 -1.75 3.25
CA ILE A 185 -9.01 -1.23 2.86
C ILE A 185 -8.20 -1.09 4.14
N VAL A 186 -7.00 -1.63 4.14
CA VAL A 186 -6.02 -1.43 5.21
C VAL A 186 -4.88 -0.61 4.62
N CYS A 187 -4.65 0.58 5.16
CA CYS A 187 -3.50 1.40 4.81
C CYS A 187 -2.52 1.37 5.98
N LEU A 188 -1.28 0.92 5.71
CA LEU A 188 -0.16 1.18 6.60
C LEU A 188 0.49 2.49 6.17
N GLU A 189 0.14 3.54 6.89
CA GLU A 189 0.46 4.93 6.58
C GLU A 189 1.94 5.20 6.84
N PHE A 190 2.70 5.37 5.75
CA PHE A 190 4.13 5.59 5.75
C PHE A 190 4.54 6.38 4.48
N PRO A 191 5.53 7.28 4.55
CA PRO A 191 6.17 7.85 5.73
C PRO A 191 5.39 9.04 6.32
N THR A 192 5.16 9.03 7.63
CA THR A 192 4.33 10.02 8.34
C THR A 192 5.15 11.15 8.98
N TYR A 193 6.45 10.95 9.14
CA TYR A 193 7.40 11.88 9.76
C TYR A 193 8.03 12.88 8.78
N LYS A 194 7.80 12.68 7.47
CA LYS A 194 8.49 13.38 6.39
C LYS A 194 7.77 14.69 6.04
N GLU A 195 8.52 15.75 5.85
CA GLU A 195 8.01 17.03 5.36
C GLU A 195 7.64 16.92 3.87
N PRO A 196 6.42 17.32 3.43
CA PRO A 196 6.00 17.26 2.03
C PRO A 196 6.95 17.97 1.05
N SER A 197 7.54 19.09 1.46
CA SER A 197 8.49 19.88 0.66
C SER A 197 9.76 19.10 0.26
N THR A 198 10.08 18.00 0.94
CA THR A 198 11.24 17.17 0.59
C THR A 198 11.02 16.36 -0.71
N GLY A 199 9.78 16.26 -1.18
CA GLY A 199 9.39 15.54 -2.41
C GLY A 199 9.43 14.01 -2.26
N GLY A 200 9.29 13.28 -3.36
CA GLY A 200 9.35 11.82 -3.37
C GLY A 200 9.88 11.25 -4.70
N PRO A 201 9.78 9.92 -4.91
CA PRO A 201 9.31 8.93 -3.94
C PRO A 201 10.37 8.56 -2.85
N PRO A 202 9.94 8.03 -1.68
CA PRO A 202 8.57 8.06 -1.21
C PRO A 202 8.14 9.49 -0.86
N TRP A 203 6.89 9.83 -1.17
CA TRP A 203 6.24 11.11 -0.81
C TRP A 203 5.71 11.05 0.62
N ALA A 204 5.65 12.20 1.30
CA ALA A 204 5.09 12.29 2.65
C ALA A 204 3.60 11.90 2.67
N LEU A 205 3.22 11.06 3.62
CA LEU A 205 1.85 10.57 3.82
C LEU A 205 1.45 10.61 5.31
N PRO A 206 1.37 11.80 5.92
CA PRO A 206 0.72 11.92 7.23
C PRO A 206 -0.76 11.51 7.14
N PRO A 207 -1.40 11.10 8.25
CA PRO A 207 -2.78 10.58 8.25
C PRO A 207 -3.82 11.48 7.59
N LYS A 208 -3.60 12.81 7.61
CA LYS A 208 -4.46 13.78 6.94
C LYS A 208 -4.62 13.54 5.44
N ILE A 209 -3.63 12.94 4.77
CA ILE A 209 -3.70 12.65 3.32
C ILE A 209 -4.73 11.56 3.04
N TYR A 210 -4.74 10.47 3.82
CA TYR A 210 -5.73 9.40 3.68
C TYR A 210 -7.15 9.90 4.01
N MET A 211 -7.31 10.68 5.09
CA MET A 211 -8.57 11.35 5.47
C MET A 211 -9.08 12.38 4.45
N ALA A 212 -8.20 12.93 3.63
CA ALA A 212 -8.58 13.84 2.57
C ALA A 212 -9.12 13.09 1.36
N HIS A 213 -8.40 12.07 0.89
CA HIS A 213 -8.66 11.42 -0.40
C HIS A 213 -9.66 10.26 -0.33
N LEU A 214 -9.57 9.36 0.66
CA LEU A 214 -10.46 8.17 0.69
C LEU A 214 -11.95 8.53 0.89
N PRO A 215 -12.32 9.53 1.71
CA PRO A 215 -13.71 10.02 1.77
C PRO A 215 -14.16 10.83 0.55
N ARG A 216 -13.26 11.14 -0.39
CA ARG A 216 -13.53 11.98 -1.58
C ARG A 216 -12.94 11.31 -2.83
N PRO A 217 -13.31 10.05 -3.12
CA PRO A 217 -12.67 9.26 -4.16
C PRO A 217 -12.71 10.00 -5.50
N GLY A 218 -11.55 10.14 -6.14
CA GLY A 218 -11.44 10.79 -7.46
C GLY A 218 -11.45 12.32 -7.46
N LYS A 219 -11.61 12.97 -6.30
CA LYS A 219 -11.65 14.44 -6.24
C LYS A 219 -10.25 15.03 -6.26
N GLU A 220 -10.01 15.95 -7.19
CA GLU A 220 -8.82 16.81 -7.16
C GLU A 220 -8.86 17.71 -5.92
N LEU A 221 -7.78 17.66 -5.12
CA LEU A 221 -7.67 18.43 -3.87
C LEU A 221 -6.58 19.48 -3.98
N PRO A 222 -6.77 20.66 -3.35
CA PRO A 222 -5.81 21.75 -3.43
C PRO A 222 -4.58 21.48 -2.55
N TYR A 223 -3.40 21.70 -3.13
CA TYR A 223 -2.11 21.67 -2.45
C TYR A 223 -1.39 23.02 -2.59
N THR A 224 -0.51 23.34 -1.65
CA THR A 224 0.46 24.43 -1.79
C THR A 224 1.59 24.03 -2.73
N GLU A 225 2.41 25.00 -3.15
CA GLU A 225 3.60 24.75 -3.97
C GLU A 225 4.61 23.83 -3.23
N ASP A 226 4.67 23.92 -1.90
CA ASP A 226 5.50 23.06 -1.05
C ASP A 226 4.91 21.65 -0.83
N GLY A 227 3.76 21.34 -1.45
CA GLY A 227 3.12 20.03 -1.38
C GLY A 227 2.25 19.80 -0.13
N GLU A 228 1.96 20.85 0.64
CA GLU A 228 1.04 20.77 1.78
C GLU A 228 -0.42 20.75 1.32
N LEU A 229 -1.24 19.88 1.90
CA LEU A 229 -2.68 19.86 1.63
C LEU A 229 -3.34 21.11 2.24
N LYS A 230 -4.15 21.82 1.44
CA LYS A 230 -4.95 22.95 1.94
C LYS A 230 -6.24 22.44 2.58
N GLU A 231 -6.15 21.96 3.82
CA GLU A 231 -7.24 21.26 4.52
C GLU A 231 -8.54 22.08 4.62
N SER A 232 -8.47 23.41 4.71
CA SER A 232 -9.66 24.29 4.71
C SER A 232 -10.42 24.34 3.38
N GLU A 233 -9.82 23.88 2.28
CA GLU A 233 -10.34 24.01 0.91
C GLU A 233 -10.76 22.66 0.30
N ILE A 234 -10.66 21.55 1.03
CA ILE A 234 -10.96 20.20 0.50
C ILE A 234 -12.46 19.89 0.36
N GLY A 235 -13.31 20.68 1.04
CA GLY A 235 -14.77 20.50 1.09
C GLY A 235 -15.22 19.22 1.80
N GLU A 236 -16.54 18.99 1.79
CA GLU A 236 -17.14 17.83 2.46
C GLU A 236 -16.79 16.49 1.79
N PRO A 237 -16.76 15.38 2.56
CA PRO A 237 -16.75 14.03 2.01
C PRO A 237 -17.89 13.77 1.02
N SER A 238 -17.68 12.90 0.05
CA SER A 238 -18.73 12.42 -0.86
C SER A 238 -19.68 11.47 -0.13
N GLU A 239 -20.95 11.42 -0.53
CA GLU A 239 -21.94 10.48 0.04
C GLU A 239 -21.49 9.02 -0.09
N ASN A 240 -20.89 8.68 -1.23
CA ASN A 240 -20.30 7.37 -1.53
C ASN A 240 -18.82 7.25 -1.15
N GLY A 241 -18.29 8.21 -0.38
CA GLY A 241 -16.90 8.21 0.07
C GLY A 241 -16.63 7.14 1.12
N LEU A 242 -15.42 6.59 1.11
CA LEU A 242 -15.01 5.58 2.08
C LEU A 242 -14.98 6.17 3.49
N ARG A 243 -15.37 5.38 4.49
CA ARG A 243 -15.38 5.75 5.90
C ARG A 243 -14.26 5.05 6.63
N ARG A 244 -13.47 5.81 7.40
CA ARG A 244 -12.47 5.24 8.31
C ARG A 244 -13.19 4.62 9.49
N ILE A 245 -13.01 3.32 9.68
CA ILE A 245 -13.61 2.58 10.80
C ILE A 245 -12.65 2.43 11.97
N GLU A 246 -11.33 2.44 11.71
CA GLU A 246 -10.30 2.37 12.73
C GLU A 246 -9.05 3.18 12.35
N HIS A 247 -8.33 3.64 13.36
CA HIS A 247 -7.05 4.33 13.20
C HIS A 247 -6.19 4.25 14.47
N PHE A 248 -5.04 3.58 14.39
CA PHE A 248 -4.19 3.35 15.56
C PHE A 248 -2.72 3.13 15.15
N GLN A 249 -1.79 3.30 16.10
CA GLN A 249 -0.39 2.96 15.87
C GLN A 249 -0.17 1.45 16.05
N PRO A 250 0.48 0.74 15.12
CA PRO A 250 0.81 -0.66 15.31
C PRO A 250 1.87 -0.80 16.42
N LYS A 251 1.91 -1.98 17.05
CA LYS A 251 2.91 -2.29 18.10
C LYS A 251 4.33 -2.31 17.55
N ARG A 252 4.47 -2.72 16.29
CA ARG A 252 5.73 -2.83 15.56
C ARG A 252 5.50 -2.68 14.06
N THR A 253 6.54 -2.28 13.36
CA THR A 253 6.58 -2.13 11.90
C THR A 253 8.02 -2.45 11.42
N HIS A 254 8.36 -2.16 10.17
CA HIS A 254 9.74 -2.18 9.70
C HIS A 254 10.58 -1.10 10.37
N GLU A 255 11.90 -1.30 10.44
CA GLU A 255 12.84 -0.39 11.11
C GLU A 255 12.70 1.08 10.66
N ILE A 256 12.44 1.32 9.37
CA ILE A 256 12.25 2.67 8.83
C ILE A 256 11.01 3.41 9.38
N GLY A 257 10.05 2.68 9.96
CA GLY A 257 8.87 3.24 10.60
C GLY A 257 9.09 3.62 12.07
N TYR A 258 10.32 3.53 12.59
CA TYR A 258 10.67 3.96 13.94
C TYR A 258 11.41 5.31 13.93
N SER A 259 11.11 6.14 14.92
CA SER A 259 11.88 7.35 15.22
C SER A 259 13.22 7.01 15.90
N GLU A 260 14.11 8.01 15.99
CA GLU A 260 15.41 7.87 16.68
C GLU A 260 15.27 7.45 18.15
N ASP A 261 14.17 7.82 18.82
CA ASP A 261 13.85 7.40 20.21
C ASP A 261 13.13 6.04 20.28
N GLY A 262 13.06 5.29 19.17
CA GLY A 262 12.53 3.93 19.12
C GLY A 262 11.01 3.83 19.17
N LYS A 263 10.27 4.91 18.87
CA LYS A 263 8.81 4.90 18.80
C LYS A 263 8.33 4.62 17.39
N VAL A 264 7.26 3.83 17.27
CA VAL A 264 6.58 3.63 15.99
C VAL A 264 5.99 4.97 15.52
N THR A 265 6.24 5.32 14.27
CA THR A 265 5.71 6.51 13.60
C THR A 265 4.63 6.17 12.57
N ASP A 266 4.62 4.94 12.06
CA ASP A 266 3.58 4.45 11.16
C ASP A 266 2.21 4.40 11.86
N TRP A 267 1.15 4.47 11.08
CA TRP A 267 -0.23 4.30 11.53
C TRP A 267 -0.93 3.25 10.68
N ILE A 268 -1.87 2.52 11.25
CA ILE A 268 -2.82 1.71 10.50
C ILE A 268 -4.14 2.49 10.45
N SER A 269 -4.71 2.63 9.26
CA SER A 269 -6.11 2.98 9.09
C SER A 269 -6.87 1.89 8.35
N VAL A 270 -8.10 1.62 8.80
CA VAL A 270 -9.00 0.67 8.15
C VAL A 270 -10.22 1.41 7.63
N TRP A 271 -10.64 1.12 6.40
CA TRP A 271 -11.70 1.81 5.70
C TRP A 271 -12.71 0.83 5.10
N ALA A 272 -13.95 1.28 4.98
CA ALA A 272 -15.04 0.54 4.37
C ALA A 272 -15.93 1.46 3.53
N HIS A 273 -16.79 0.88 2.69
CA HIS A 273 -17.91 1.60 2.11
C HIS A 273 -18.83 2.16 3.22
N PRO A 274 -19.53 3.29 2.97
CA PRO A 274 -20.55 3.76 3.89
C PRO A 274 -21.68 2.73 4.01
N LYS A 275 -22.27 2.64 5.22
CA LYS A 275 -23.46 1.81 5.48
C LYS A 275 -24.73 2.43 4.90
#